data_AF-A0A964Z4F3-F1
#
_entry.id   AF-A0A964Z4F3-F1
#
_cell.length_a   1.000
_cell.length_b   1.000
_cell.length_c   1.000
_cell.angle_alpha   90.00
_cell.angle_beta   90.00
_cell.angle_gamma   90.00
#
_symmetry.space_group_name_H-M   'P 1'
#
loop_
_entity.id
_entity.type
_entity.pdbx_description
1 polymer ?
#
loop_
_entity_poly.entity_id
_entity_poly.type
_entity_poly.pdbx_seq_one_letter_code
_entity_poly.pdbx_strand_id
1 'polypeptide(L)' 'MDLDLENLRLRMRQTQAELALELQVSQRRVSAIENGPDIQLSTLKKYVEALGANLEVNAIMRGERIPILLD' A
#
# COMPACT_ATOMS: atom_id res chain seq x y z
N MET A 1 -0.67 -3.45 -12.27
CA MET A 1 -1.90 -3.23 -11.47
C MET A 1 -1.99 -1.74 -11.27
N ASP A 2 -3.06 -1.09 -11.72
CA ASP A 2 -3.15 0.38 -11.59
C ASP A 2 -3.56 0.74 -10.16
N LEU A 3 -2.57 0.86 -9.27
CA LEU A 3 -2.74 1.31 -7.90
C LEU A 3 -2.26 2.76 -7.78
N ASP A 4 -3.16 3.66 -7.38
CA ASP A 4 -2.82 5.07 -7.13
C ASP A 4 -2.41 5.29 -5.66
N LEU A 5 -1.23 4.78 -5.30
CA LEU A 5 -0.70 4.84 -3.93
C LEU A 5 -0.31 6.25 -3.52
N GLU A 6 0.10 7.09 -4.47
CA GLU A 6 0.38 8.50 -4.22
C GLU A 6 -0.89 9.23 -3.79
N ASN A 7 -2.01 9.07 -4.52
CA ASN A 7 -3.26 9.69 -4.13
C ASN A 7 -3.75 9.22 -2.76
N LEU A 8 -3.59 7.92 -2.47
CA LEU A 8 -3.91 7.36 -1.15
C LEU A 8 -3.11 8.06 -0.04
N ARG A 9 -1.78 8.19 -0.20
CA ARG A 9 -0.93 8.90 0.78
C ARG A 9 -1.32 10.37 0.92
N LEU A 10 -1.60 11.05 -0.18
CA LEU A 10 -1.99 12.46 -0.17
C LEU A 10 -3.33 12.69 0.55
N ARG A 11 -4.29 11.75 0.46
CA ARG A 11 -5.54 11.80 1.24
C ARG A 11 -5.30 11.73 2.75
N MET A 12 -4.24 11.03 3.17
CA MET A 12 -3.80 10.96 4.56
C MET A 12 -2.91 12.14 4.97
N ARG A 13 -2.68 13.12 4.08
CA ARG A 13 -1.87 14.32 4.31
C ARG A 13 -0.42 14.05 4.72
N GLN A 14 0.14 12.93 4.25
CA GLN A 14 1.55 12.61 4.45
C GLN A 14 2.40 12.88 3.19
N THR A 15 3.63 13.31 3.40
CA THR A 15 4.68 13.37 2.40
C THR A 15 5.39 12.02 2.26
N GLN A 16 6.10 11.80 1.14
CA GLN A 16 6.92 10.60 0.99
C GLN A 16 8.06 10.53 2.02
N ALA A 17 8.51 11.66 2.55
CA ALA A 17 9.54 11.71 3.59
C ALA A 17 8.99 11.27 4.96
N GLU A 18 7.79 11.71 5.32
CA GLU A 18 7.11 11.29 6.55
C GLU A 18 6.79 9.80 6.51
N LEU A 19 6.20 9.31 5.41
CA LEU A 19 5.92 7.89 5.24
C LEU A 19 7.19 7.03 5.26
N ALA A 20 8.30 7.55 4.71
CA ALA A 20 9.59 6.85 4.75
C ALA A 20 10.11 6.67 6.18
N LEU A 21 9.88 7.65 7.07
CA LEU A 21 10.24 7.54 8.49
C LEU A 21 9.42 6.44 9.19
N GLU A 22 8.11 6.40 8.94
CA GLU A 22 7.21 5.37 9.50
C GLU A 22 7.59 3.96 9.03
N LEU A 23 7.92 3.83 7.73
CA LEU A 23 8.33 2.57 7.12
C LEU A 23 9.81 2.20 7.40
N GLN A 24 10.59 3.08 8.03
CA GLN A 24 12.03 2.92 8.27
C GLN A 24 12.82 2.62 6.98
N VAL A 25 12.50 3.34 5.90
CA VAL A 25 13.17 3.24 4.59
C VAL A 25 13.59 4.63 4.09
N SER A 26 14.23 4.68 2.91
CA SER A 26 14.50 5.96 2.26
C SER A 26 13.26 6.52 1.55
N GLN A 27 13.14 7.84 1.43
CA GLN A 27 12.11 8.47 0.59
C GLN A 27 12.20 7.98 -0.87
N ARG A 28 13.40 7.71 -1.39
CA ARG A 28 13.58 7.09 -2.71
C ARG A 28 12.89 5.72 -2.80
N ARG A 29 12.92 4.92 -1.73
CA ARG A 29 12.23 3.63 -1.67
C ARG A 29 10.71 3.82 -1.70
N VAL A 30 10.17 4.83 -1.01
CA VAL A 30 8.73 5.18 -1.08
C VAL A 30 8.34 5.59 -2.50
N SER A 31 9.12 6.47 -3.14
CA SER A 31 8.89 6.86 -4.54
C SER A 31 8.91 5.65 -5.48
N ALA A 32 9.85 4.71 -5.29
CA ALA A 32 9.91 3.48 -6.08
C ALA A 32 8.72 2.54 -5.83
N ILE A 33 8.14 2.55 -4.63
CA ILE A 33 6.91 1.81 -4.31
C ILE A 33 5.71 2.43 -5.05
N GLU A 34 5.58 3.76 -5.00
CA GLU A 34 4.45 4.48 -5.62
C GLU A 34 4.47 4.47 -7.15
N ASN A 35 5.66 4.45 -7.76
CA ASN A 35 5.82 4.52 -9.22
C ASN A 35 6.24 3.19 -9.85
N GLY A 36 6.37 2.13 -9.05
CA GLY A 36 6.84 0.82 -9.50
C GLY A 36 5.79 0.10 -10.36
N PRO A 37 6.20 -0.70 -11.35
CA PRO A 37 5.26 -1.45 -12.19
C PRO A 37 4.56 -2.59 -11.44
N ASP A 38 5.21 -3.10 -10.38
CA ASP A 38 4.74 -4.19 -9.53
C ASP A 38 5.05 -3.92 -8.05
N ILE A 39 4.21 -4.44 -7.17
CA ILE A 39 4.36 -4.35 -5.71
C ILE A 39 4.07 -5.70 -5.06
N GLN A 40 4.91 -6.10 -4.09
CA GLN A 40 4.62 -7.26 -3.27
C GLN A 40 3.48 -6.95 -2.28
N LEU A 41 2.55 -7.89 -2.08
CA LEU A 41 1.43 -7.71 -1.13
C LEU A 41 1.91 -7.35 0.29
N SER A 42 3.02 -7.93 0.75
CA SER A 42 3.63 -7.59 2.04
C SER A 42 4.11 -6.13 2.11
N THR A 43 4.57 -5.57 0.99
CA THR A 43 4.98 -4.16 0.91
C THR A 43 3.75 -3.26 0.86
N LEU A 44 2.72 -3.65 0.11
CA LEU A 44 1.45 -2.93 0.07
C LEU A 44 0.79 -2.90 1.46
N LYS A 45 0.78 -4.02 2.18
CA LYS A 45 0.28 -4.14 3.56
C LYS A 45 0.96 -3.13 4.48
N LYS A 46 2.29 -3.16 4.55
CA LYS A 46 3.08 -2.22 5.36
C LYS A 46 2.84 -0.76 4.96
N TYR A 47 2.76 -0.48 3.66
CA TYR A 47 2.53 0.86 3.13
C TYR A 47 1.19 1.42 3.62
N VAL A 48 0.09 0.67 3.47
CA VAL A 48 -1.23 1.15 3.91
C VAL A 48 -1.36 1.18 5.44
N GLU A 49 -0.72 0.24 6.15
CA GLU A 49 -0.69 0.23 7.62
C GLU A 49 0.05 1.44 8.20
N ALA A 50 1.17 1.85 7.58
CA ALA A 50 1.87 3.07 7.95
C ALA A 50 0.99 4.32 7.73
N LEU A 51 0.18 4.33 6.67
CA LEU A 51 -0.85 5.36 6.45
C LEU A 51 -2.05 5.29 7.41
N GLY A 52 -2.09 4.34 8.35
CA GLY A 52 -3.19 4.14 9.29
C GLY A 52 -4.41 3.43 8.71
N ALA A 53 -4.25 2.72 7.58
CA ALA A 53 -5.29 1.95 6.92
C ALA A 53 -5.03 0.43 6.99
N ASN A 54 -6.06 -0.39 6.77
CA ASN A 54 -5.94 -1.85 6.71
C ASN A 54 -6.00 -2.33 5.26
N LEU A 55 -5.16 -3.30 4.89
CA LEU A 55 -5.24 -3.97 3.60
C LEU A 55 -6.21 -5.14 3.66
N GLU A 56 -7.28 -5.09 2.85
CA GLU A 56 -8.16 -6.23 2.61
C GLU A 56 -7.95 -6.78 1.19
N VAL A 57 -7.68 -8.07 1.08
CA VAL A 57 -7.58 -8.77 -0.21
C VAL A 57 -8.72 -9.77 -0.32
N ASN A 58 -9.46 -9.72 -1.42
CA ASN A 58 -10.62 -10.57 -1.65
C ASN A 58 -10.52 -11.24 -3.03
N ALA A 59 -10.79 -12.54 -3.08
CA ALA A 59 -11.07 -13.23 -4.34
C ALA A 59 -12.55 -13.07 -4.69
N ILE A 60 -12.85 -12.86 -5.97
CA ILE A 60 -14.23 -12.89 -6.49
C ILE A 60 -14.46 -14.24 -7.15
N MET A 61 -15.37 -15.04 -6.58
CA MET A 61 -15.73 -16.33 -7.15
C MET A 61 -17.25 -16.43 -7.24
N ARG A 62 -17.78 -16.58 -8.46
CA ARG A 62 -19.23 -16.73 -8.72
C ARG A 62 -20.09 -15.61 -8.09
N GLY A 63 -19.56 -14.40 -8.02
CA GLY A 63 -20.24 -13.25 -7.41
C GLY A 63 -20.05 -13.12 -5.90
N GLU A 64 -19.41 -14.10 -5.25
CA GLU A 64 -19.09 -14.04 -3.82
C GLU A 64 -17.69 -13.46 -3.60
N ARG A 65 -17.55 -12.67 -2.51
CA ARG A 65 -16.26 -12.16 -2.02
C ARG A 65 -15.73 -13.10 -0.97
N ILE A 66 -14.54 -13.65 -1.21
CA ILE A 66 -13.86 -14.56 -0.29
C ILE A 66 -12.62 -13.84 0.24
N PRO A 67 -12.55 -13.53 1.55
CA PRO A 67 -11.37 -12.90 2.13
C PRO A 67 -10.14 -13.80 1.99
N ILE A 68 -9.03 -13.21 1.56
CA ILE A 68 -7.72 -13.85 1.58
C ILE A 68 -6.97 -13.31 2.80
N LEU A 69 -6.72 -14.17 3.77
CA LEU A 69 -5.92 -13.83 4.94
C LEU A 69 -4.45 -13.73 4.51
N LEU A 70 -3.84 -12.59 4.83
CA LEU A 70 -2.44 -12.31 4.58
C LEU A 70 -1.66 -12.41 5.89
N ASP A 71 -1.17 -13.61 6.17
CA ASP A 71 -0.30 -13.91 7.32
C ASP A 71 1.05 -13.18 7.19
#